data_AF-A0AA95LCT8-F1
#
_entry.id   AF-A0AA95LCT8-F1
#
_cell.length_a   1.000
_cell.length_b   1.000
_cell.length_c   1.000
_cell.angle_alpha   90.00
_cell.angle_beta   90.00
_cell.angle_gamma   90.00
#
_symmetry.space_group_name_H-M   'P 1'
#
loop_
_entity.id
_entity.type
_entity.pdbx_description
1 polymer ?
#
loop_
_entity_poly.entity_id
_entity_poly.type
_entity_poly.pdbx_seq_one_letter_code
_entity_poly.pdbx_strand_id
1 'polypeptide(L)' 'MTRTDMQILSIEHLYEVLNRAVELNLHQEFIELVVSEINNKTIIVN' A
#
# COMPACT_ATOMS: atom_id res chain seq x y z
N MET A 1 3.65 8.56 -7.10
CA MET A 1 4.07 8.05 -5.77
C MET A 1 5.09 6.96 -6.02
N THR A 2 6.24 7.02 -5.37
CA THR A 2 7.31 6.02 -5.48
C THR A 2 7.23 5.01 -4.34
N ARG A 3 7.91 3.87 -4.45
CA ARG A 3 7.98 2.86 -3.39
C ARG A 3 8.50 3.44 -2.07
N THR A 4 9.47 4.36 -2.14
CA THR A 4 10.04 5.05 -0.98
C THR A 4 9.00 5.89 -0.23
N ASP A 5 8.06 6.49 -0.96
CA ASP A 5 6.97 7.29 -0.37
C ASP A 5 5.94 6.42 0.38
N MET A 6 5.83 5.13 0.08
CA MET A 6 4.93 4.22 0.80
C MET A 6 5.55 3.61 2.06
N GLN A 7 6.88 3.47 2.09
CA GLN A 7 7.59 2.92 3.25
C GLN A 7 7.41 3.78 4.51
N ILE A 8 7.20 5.08 4.35
CA ILE A 8 6.95 6.02 5.46
C ILE A 8 5.54 5.94 6.02
N LEU A 9 4.58 5.35 5.30
CA LEU A 9 3.20 5.26 5.74
C LEU A 9 3.05 4.22 6.86
N SER A 10 2.14 4.49 7.81
CA SER A 10 1.69 3.47 8.76
C SER A 10 0.92 2.37 8.02
N ILE A 11 0.83 1.18 8.61
CA ILE A 11 0.08 0.08 8.02
C ILE A 11 -1.41 0.43 7.82
N GLU A 12 -1.99 1.17 8.77
CA GLU A 12 -3.37 1.67 8.69
C GLU A 12 -3.57 2.60 7.49
N HIS A 13 -2.66 3.55 7.26
CA HIS A 13 -2.71 4.42 6.07
C HIS A 13 -2.57 3.65 4.77
N LEU A 14 -1.76 2.58 4.72
CA LEU A 14 -1.64 1.75 3.53
C LEU A 14 -2.95 1.02 3.21
N TYR A 15 -3.70 0.57 4.22
CA TYR A 15 -5.03 0.00 4.01
C TYR A 15 -6.03 1.03 3.48
N GLU A 16 -6.01 2.27 3.99
CA GLU A 16 -6.83 3.35 3.45
C GLU A 16 -6.50 3.67 1.99
N VAL A 17 -5.20 3.73 1.66
CA VAL A 17 -4.72 3.93 0.28
C VAL A 17 -5.18 2.80 -0.63
N LEU A 18 -5.09 1.54 -0.17
CA LEU A 18 -5.56 0.38 -0.92
C LEU A 18 -7.06 0.46 -1.21
N ASN A 19 -7.88 0.73 -0.19
CA ASN A 19 -9.33 0.86 -0.35
C ASN A 19 -9.69 1.94 -1.37
N ARG A 20 -9.09 3.13 -1.25
CA ARG A 20 -9.33 4.23 -2.21
C ARG A 20 -8.83 3.90 -3.61
N ALA A 21 -7.71 3.20 -3.74
CA ALA A 21 -7.17 2.80 -5.04
C ALA A 21 -8.11 1.85 -5.78
N VAL A 22 -8.73 0.92 -5.07
CA VAL A 22 -9.74 0.01 -5.61
C VAL A 22 -11.03 0.75 -5.95
N GLU A 23 -11.53 1.62 -5.07
CA GLU A 23 -12.74 2.42 -5.31
C GLU A 23 -12.63 3.32 -6.54
N LEU A 24 -11.45 3.92 -6.74
CA LEU A 24 -11.16 4.80 -7.88
C LEU A 24 -10.73 4.02 -9.13
N ASN A 25 -10.68 2.69 -9.05
CA ASN A 25 -10.27 1.81 -10.15
C ASN A 25 -8.91 2.22 -10.75
N LEU A 26 -7.95 2.54 -9.87
CA LEU A 26 -6.61 2.95 -10.27
C LEU A 26 -5.85 1.81 -10.97
N HIS A 27 -4.76 2.16 -11.64
CA HIS A 27 -3.91 1.20 -12.33
C HIS A 27 -3.48 0.04 -11.43
N GLN A 28 -3.61 -1.18 -11.95
CA GLN A 28 -3.30 -2.41 -11.21
C GLN A 28 -1.87 -2.41 -10.64
N GLU A 29 -0.88 -1.91 -11.37
CA GLU A 29 0.51 -1.80 -10.90
C GLU A 29 0.63 -0.98 -9.60
N PHE A 30 -0.19 0.07 -9.46
CA PHE A 30 -0.22 0.86 -8.24
C PHE A 30 -0.82 0.06 -7.08
N ILE A 31 -1.91 -0.66 -7.32
CA ILE A 31 -2.57 -1.50 -6.32
C ILE A 31 -1.62 -2.60 -5.84
N GLU A 32 -0.93 -3.28 -6.76
CA GLU A 32 0.06 -4.32 -6.43
C GLU A 32 1.22 -3.77 -5.59
N LEU A 33 1.65 -2.54 -5.87
CA LEU A 33 2.71 -1.88 -5.09
C LEU A 33 2.26 -1.58 -3.65
N VAL A 34 1.02 -1.13 -3.45
CA VAL A 34 0.45 -0.93 -2.10
C VAL A 34 0.33 -2.25 -1.35
N VAL A 35 -0.18 -3.30 -1.99
CA VAL A 35 -0.32 -4.64 -1.39
C VAL A 35 1.04 -5.22 -0.98
N SER A 36 2.06 -5.07 -1.83
CA SER A 36 3.42 -5.51 -1.53
C SER A 36 3.96 -4.82 -0.28
N GLU A 37 3.71 -3.53 -0.11
CA GLU A 37 4.18 -2.78 1.05
C GLU A 37 3.44 -3.15 2.35
N ILE A 38 2.13 -3.42 2.27
CA ILE A 38 1.35 -3.96 3.40
C ILE A 38 1.93 -5.30 3.86
N ASN A 39 2.21 -6.20 2.92
CA ASN A 39 2.79 -7.51 3.22
C ASN A 39 4.18 -7.36 3.87
N ASN A 40 5.04 -6.49 3.34
CA ASN A 40 6.37 -6.22 3.93
C ASN A 40 6.26 -5.75 5.38
N LYS A 41 5.35 -4.82 5.68
CA LYS A 41 5.16 -4.32 7.05
C LYS A 41 4.55 -5.37 7.97
N THR A 42 3.66 -6.22 7.48
CA THR A 42 3.09 -7.32 8.27
C THR A 42 4.15 -8.36 8.65
N ILE A 43 5.10 -8.63 7.75
CA ILE A 43 6.24 -9.53 8.01
C ILE A 43 7.20 -8.94 9.05
N ILE A 44 7.40 -7.62 9.06
CA ILE A 44 8.32 -6.97 10.02
C ILE A 44 7.73 -6.89 11.43
N VAL A 45 6.40 -6.81 11.55
CA VAL A 45 5.70 -6.62 12.83
C VAL A 45 5.45 -7.95 13.56
N ASN A 46 5.52 -9.10 12.86
CA ASN A 46 5.38 -10.45 13.43
C ASN A 46 6.72 -11.18 13.52
#